data_AF-A0A2E0L8M0-F1
#
_entry.id   AF-A0A2E0L8M0-F1
#
_cell.length_a   1.000
_cell.length_b   1.000
_cell.length_c   1.000
_cell.angle_alpha   90.00
_cell.angle_beta   90.00
_cell.angle_gamma   90.00
#
_symmetry.space_group_name_H-M   'P 1'
#
loop_
_entity.id
_entity.type
_entity.pdbx_description
1 polymer ?
#
loop_
_entity_poly.entity_id
_entity_poly.type
_entity_poly.pdbx_seq_one_letter_code
_entity_poly.pdbx_strand_id
1 'polypeptide(L)'
;MSEEQAMWAIQNLYENPRTRDELSDSDAQILLQWAEEQIERLASLDMDDASFDAAYDALIDLIRRMNRLAGRLHMLPPEDVEIALNRIAENAAQVGLPIPADNLSLYVRRSAAPDNHDNVRLLITLVMSGQQPST
;
A
#
# COMPACT_ATOMS: atom_id res chain seq x y z
N MET A 1 -22.10 3.52 4.71
CA MET A 1 -21.43 4.29 3.65
C MET A 1 -22.06 4.00 2.29
N SER A 2 -22.05 4.93 1.32
CA SER A 2 -22.69 4.70 0.01
C SER A 2 -21.74 4.07 -1.02
N GLU A 3 -22.27 3.24 -1.92
CA GLU A 3 -21.53 2.73 -3.08
C GLU A 3 -20.92 3.86 -3.94
N GLU A 4 -21.51 5.05 -3.90
CA GLU A 4 -21.04 6.23 -4.63
C GLU A 4 -19.68 6.74 -4.13
N GLN A 5 -19.42 6.68 -2.81
CA GLN A 5 -18.13 7.09 -2.23
C GLN A 5 -17.00 6.15 -2.62
N ALA A 6 -17.25 4.84 -2.60
CA ALA A 6 -16.27 3.85 -3.06
C ALA A 6 -15.92 4.05 -4.54
N MET A 7 -16.93 4.25 -5.39
CA MET A 7 -16.75 4.49 -6.82
C MET A 7 -15.95 5.79 -7.09
N TRP A 8 -16.27 6.87 -6.37
CA TRP A 8 -15.50 8.12 -6.46
C TRP A 8 -14.04 7.93 -6.05
N ALA A 9 -13.78 7.23 -4.95
CA ALA A 9 -12.43 6.97 -4.46
C ALA A 9 -11.61 6.11 -5.45
N ILE A 10 -12.22 5.08 -6.04
CA ILE A 10 -11.60 4.25 -7.07
C ILE A 10 -11.28 5.08 -8.32
N GLN A 11 -12.21 5.93 -8.78
CA GLN A 11 -11.94 6.80 -9.92
C GLN A 11 -10.74 7.72 -9.66
N ASN A 12 -10.71 8.38 -8.49
CA ASN A 12 -9.57 9.23 -8.10
C ASN A 12 -8.25 8.48 -7.98
N LEU A 13 -8.27 7.23 -7.50
CA LEU A 13 -7.09 6.37 -7.42
C LEU A 13 -6.44 6.20 -8.80
N TYR A 14 -7.24 5.91 -9.83
CA TYR A 14 -6.76 5.71 -11.20
C TYR A 14 -6.38 7.01 -11.91
N GLU A 15 -7.02 8.14 -11.56
CA GLU A 15 -6.69 9.46 -12.08
C GLU A 15 -5.43 10.06 -11.45
N ASN A 16 -5.00 9.58 -10.29
CA ASN A 16 -3.84 10.09 -9.57
C ASN A 16 -2.51 9.62 -10.18
N PRO A 17 -1.71 10.48 -10.83
CA PRO A 17 -0.47 10.03 -11.48
C PRO A 17 0.60 9.59 -10.48
N ARG A 18 0.53 10.07 -9.23
CA ARG A 18 1.55 9.82 -8.20
C ARG A 18 1.51 8.40 -7.63
N THR A 19 0.46 7.64 -7.90
CA THR A 19 0.37 6.23 -7.50
C THR A 19 1.10 5.30 -8.49
N ARG A 20 1.60 5.85 -9.60
CA ARG A 20 2.19 5.12 -10.73
C ARG A 20 3.57 5.63 -11.15
N ASP A 21 4.07 6.73 -10.59
CA ASP A 21 5.17 7.52 -11.14
C ASP A 21 6.55 6.83 -11.16
N GLU A 22 6.79 5.85 -10.29
CA GLU A 22 8.09 5.15 -10.22
C GLU A 22 8.06 3.72 -10.81
N LEU A 23 6.91 3.27 -11.31
CA LEU A 23 6.71 1.90 -11.78
C LEU A 23 6.35 1.83 -13.27
N SER A 24 6.58 0.67 -13.87
CA SER A 24 6.00 0.36 -15.17
C SER A 24 4.47 0.26 -15.07
N ASP A 25 3.75 0.46 -16.17
CA ASP A 25 2.29 0.36 -16.17
C ASP A 25 1.79 -0.99 -15.66
N SER A 26 2.47 -2.08 -16.00
CA SER A 26 2.10 -3.43 -15.55
C SER A 26 2.29 -3.62 -14.04
N ASP A 27 3.36 -3.05 -13.47
CA ASP A 27 3.63 -3.20 -12.03
C ASP A 27 2.75 -2.28 -11.20
N ALA A 28 2.52 -1.06 -11.69
CA ALA A 28 1.60 -0.12 -11.08
C ALA A 28 0.17 -0.68 -11.07
N GLN A 29 -0.27 -1.34 -12.15
CA GLN A 29 -1.61 -1.93 -12.23
C GLN A 29 -1.89 -2.94 -11.10
N ILE A 30 -0.90 -3.74 -10.69
CA ILE A 30 -1.05 -4.69 -9.58
C ILE A 30 -1.32 -3.95 -8.27
N LEU A 31 -0.56 -2.88 -8.04
CA LEU A 31 -0.71 -2.05 -6.84
C LEU A 31 -2.06 -1.32 -6.83
N LEU A 32 -2.54 -0.85 -7.99
CA LEU A 32 -3.84 -0.20 -8.13
C LEU A 32 -5.00 -1.17 -7.91
N GLN A 33 -4.92 -2.40 -8.43
CA GLN A 33 -5.94 -3.43 -8.19
C GLN A 33 -6.04 -3.78 -6.71
N TRP A 34 -4.89 -3.96 -6.04
CA TRP A 34 -4.89 -4.18 -4.60
C TRP A 34 -5.49 -2.98 -3.83
N ALA A 35 -5.17 -1.76 -4.25
CA ALA A 35 -5.70 -0.56 -3.64
C ALA A 35 -7.22 -0.43 -3.80
N GLU A 36 -7.76 -0.79 -4.96
CA GLU A 36 -9.20 -0.86 -5.23
C GLU A 36 -9.90 -1.80 -4.24
N GLU A 37 -9.37 -3.02 -4.03
CA GLU A 37 -9.88 -3.96 -3.02
C GLU A 37 -9.85 -3.36 -1.60
N GLN A 38 -8.83 -2.56 -1.27
CA GLN A 38 -8.75 -1.88 0.02
C GLN A 38 -9.78 -0.75 0.15
N ILE A 39 -10.06 0.00 -0.93
CA ILE A 39 -11.10 1.04 -0.94
C ILE A 39 -12.47 0.39 -0.72
N GLU A 40 -12.77 -0.71 -1.41
CA GLU A 40 -13.99 -1.48 -1.21
C GLU A 40 -14.11 -2.00 0.23
N ARG A 41 -13.01 -2.53 0.78
CA ARG A 41 -12.96 -2.94 2.18
C ARG A 41 -13.25 -1.77 3.11
N LEU A 42 -12.60 -0.63 2.95
CA LEU A 42 -12.84 0.56 3.78
C LEU A 42 -14.29 1.03 3.67
N ALA A 43 -14.88 1.03 2.47
CA ALA A 43 -16.28 1.39 2.28
C ALA A 43 -17.27 0.41 2.92
N SER A 44 -16.87 -0.85 3.08
CA SER A 44 -17.65 -1.87 3.80
C SER A 44 -17.60 -1.71 5.32
N LEU A 45 -16.62 -0.97 5.86
CA LEU A 45 -16.57 -0.62 7.27
C LEU A 45 -17.59 0.52 7.50
N ASP A 46 -18.48 0.34 8.46
CA ASP A 46 -19.51 1.33 8.82
C ASP A 46 -18.91 2.57 9.51
N MET A 47 -18.10 3.33 8.76
CA MET A 47 -17.46 4.56 9.19
C MET A 47 -18.16 5.78 8.57
N ASP A 48 -18.03 6.93 9.22
CA ASP A 48 -18.52 8.19 8.68
C ASP A 48 -17.63 8.73 7.55
N ASP A 49 -18.14 9.70 6.80
CA ASP A 49 -17.46 10.28 5.63
C ASP A 49 -16.07 10.83 5.98
N ALA A 50 -15.93 11.50 7.12
CA ALA A 50 -14.66 12.08 7.55
C ALA A 50 -13.61 11.00 7.88
N SER A 51 -14.04 9.90 8.49
CA SER A 51 -13.20 8.75 8.79
C SER A 51 -12.79 8.01 7.52
N PHE A 52 -13.70 7.90 6.55
CA PHE A 52 -13.40 7.32 5.25
C PHE A 52 -12.39 8.14 4.47
N ASP A 53 -12.59 9.45 4.36
CA ASP A 53 -11.66 10.35 3.66
C ASP A 53 -10.26 10.26 4.28
N ALA A 54 -10.16 10.24 5.61
CA ALA A 54 -8.89 10.07 6.30
C ALA A 54 -8.23 8.71 6.04
N ALA A 55 -9.01 7.62 6.02
CA ALA A 55 -8.50 6.29 5.71
C ALA A 55 -8.09 6.15 4.23
N TYR A 56 -8.84 6.77 3.32
CA TYR A 56 -8.51 6.85 1.90
C TYR A 56 -7.22 7.63 1.67
N ASP A 57 -7.05 8.80 2.28
CA ASP A 57 -5.81 9.58 2.17
C ASP A 57 -4.60 8.80 2.69
N ALA A 58 -4.74 8.11 3.83
CA ALA A 58 -3.71 7.25 4.38
C ALA A 58 -3.37 6.07 3.44
N LEU A 59 -4.37 5.48 2.78
CA LEU A 59 -4.20 4.43 1.77
C LEU A 59 -3.46 4.95 0.54
N ILE A 60 -3.82 6.14 0.03
CA ILE A 60 -3.12 6.77 -1.09
C ILE A 60 -1.65 7.02 -0.75
N ASP A 61 -1.35 7.53 0.44
CA ASP A 61 0.03 7.72 0.85
C ASP A 61 0.78 6.39 1.04
N LEU A 62 0.12 5.34 1.53
CA LEU A 62 0.69 3.99 1.61
C LEU A 62 1.10 3.47 0.23
N ILE A 63 0.18 3.54 -0.74
CA ILE A 63 0.40 3.14 -2.14
C ILE A 63 1.59 3.89 -2.74
N ARG A 64 1.64 5.21 -2.55
CA ARG A 64 2.75 6.04 -3.04
C ARG A 64 4.09 5.63 -2.46
N ARG A 65 4.13 5.28 -1.18
CA ARG A 65 5.36 4.79 -0.53
C ARG A 65 5.78 3.43 -1.06
N MET A 66 4.82 2.51 -1.26
CA MET A 66 5.08 1.20 -1.84
C MET A 66 5.59 1.32 -3.28
N ASN A 67 4.92 2.13 -4.12
CA ASN A 67 5.34 2.44 -5.49
C ASN A 67 6.79 2.95 -5.52
N ARG A 68 7.08 3.93 -4.67
CA ARG A 68 8.41 4.55 -4.60
C ARG A 68 9.51 3.61 -4.11
N LEU A 69 9.24 2.83 -3.06
CA LEU A 69 10.20 1.84 -2.59
C LEU A 69 10.42 0.78 -3.66
N ALA A 70 9.36 0.31 -4.30
CA ALA A 70 9.45 -0.70 -5.35
C ALA A 70 10.32 -0.24 -6.53
N GLY A 71 10.05 0.95 -7.08
CA GLY A 71 10.79 1.47 -8.23
C GLY A 71 12.23 1.89 -7.96
N ARG A 72 12.55 2.23 -6.70
CA ARG A 72 13.87 2.75 -6.33
C ARG A 72 14.74 1.79 -5.53
N LEU A 73 14.25 0.60 -5.19
CA LEU A 73 14.93 -0.33 -4.28
C LEU A 73 16.40 -0.56 -4.64
N HIS A 74 16.70 -0.76 -5.92
CA HIS A 74 18.06 -1.02 -6.42
C HIS A 74 19.04 0.15 -6.26
N MET A 75 18.54 1.36 -6.00
CA MET A 75 19.35 2.57 -5.78
C MET A 75 19.46 2.95 -4.30
N LEU A 76 18.71 2.30 -3.42
CA LEU A 76 18.66 2.65 -2.00
C LEU A 76 19.68 1.81 -1.21
N PRO A 77 20.44 2.44 -0.30
CA PRO A 77 21.23 1.70 0.67
C PRO A 77 20.30 1.02 1.70
N PRO A 78 20.76 -0.04 2.40
CA PRO A 78 19.91 -0.80 3.32
C PRO A 78 19.22 0.03 4.41
N GLU A 79 19.89 1.03 4.96
CA GLU A 79 19.34 1.94 5.97
C GLU A 79 18.15 2.76 5.45
N ASP A 80 18.19 3.19 4.17
CA ASP A 80 17.10 3.94 3.56
C ASP A 80 15.89 3.03 3.25
N VAL A 81 16.16 1.76 2.92
CA VAL A 81 15.10 0.74 2.78
C VAL A 81 14.39 0.53 4.10
N GLU A 82 15.11 0.43 5.21
CA GLU A 82 14.52 0.28 6.55
C GLU A 82 13.68 1.50 6.93
N ILE A 83 14.16 2.72 6.69
CA ILE A 83 13.39 3.96 6.89
C ILE A 83 12.12 3.97 6.05
N ALA A 84 12.19 3.56 4.78
CA ALA A 84 11.04 3.49 3.90
C ALA A 84 10.00 2.47 4.39
N LEU A 85 10.44 1.29 4.84
CA LEU A 85 9.57 0.25 5.39
C LEU A 85 8.90 0.66 6.69
N ASN A 86 9.60 1.36 7.58
CA ASN A 86 8.99 1.90 8.81
C ASN A 86 7.86 2.88 8.48
N ARG A 87 8.05 3.76 7.50
CA ARG A 87 7.00 4.67 7.02
C ARG A 87 5.83 3.95 6.36
N ILE A 88 6.10 2.85 5.64
CA ILE A 88 5.05 1.98 5.09
C ILE A 88 4.25 1.34 6.23
N ALA A 89 4.92 0.85 7.28
CA ALA A 89 4.26 0.25 8.44
C ALA A 89 3.38 1.26 9.21
N GLU A 90 3.87 2.49 9.41
CA GLU A 90 3.11 3.58 10.02
C GLU A 90 1.81 3.88 9.24
N ASN A 91 1.91 4.03 7.92
CA ASN A 91 0.75 4.26 7.06
C ASN A 91 -0.19 3.04 7.00
N ALA A 92 0.36 1.83 6.96
CA ALA A 92 -0.42 0.60 6.95
C ALA A 92 -1.25 0.46 8.24
N ALA A 93 -0.70 0.83 9.40
CA ALA A 93 -1.44 0.85 10.65
C ALA A 93 -2.62 1.83 10.63
N GLN A 94 -2.48 3.00 9.97
CA GLN A 94 -3.57 3.99 9.85
C GLN A 94 -4.76 3.47 9.04
N VAL A 95 -4.54 2.53 8.12
CA VAL A 95 -5.61 1.89 7.32
C VAL A 95 -6.07 0.55 7.90
N GLY A 96 -5.65 0.21 9.13
CA GLY A 96 -6.03 -1.03 9.81
C GLY A 96 -5.25 -2.27 9.37
N LEU A 97 -4.06 -2.10 8.80
CA LEU A 97 -3.15 -3.16 8.35
C LEU A 97 -1.80 -3.10 9.11
N PRO A 98 -1.79 -3.22 10.44
CA PRO A 98 -0.56 -3.08 11.22
C PRO A 98 0.43 -4.21 10.88
N ILE A 99 1.59 -3.85 10.34
CA ILE A 99 2.61 -4.82 9.92
C ILE A 99 3.40 -5.28 11.16
N PRO A 100 3.48 -6.59 11.44
CA PRO A 100 4.33 -7.10 12.52
C PRO A 100 5.82 -6.77 12.29
N ALA A 101 6.52 -6.33 13.34
CA ALA A 101 7.93 -5.95 13.26
C ALA A 101 8.85 -7.09 12.73
N ASP A 102 8.51 -8.34 13.06
CA ASP A 102 9.22 -9.52 12.56
C ASP A 102 9.10 -9.64 11.03
N ASN A 103 7.96 -9.27 10.45
CA ASN A 103 7.75 -9.31 9.01
C ASN A 103 8.53 -8.21 8.27
N LEU A 104 8.68 -7.02 8.88
CA LEU A 104 9.55 -5.96 8.35
C LEU A 104 11.01 -6.45 8.28
N SER A 105 11.47 -7.10 9.35
CA SER A 105 12.84 -7.66 9.42
C SER A 105 13.06 -8.76 8.38
N LEU A 106 12.06 -9.60 8.14
CA LEU A 106 12.11 -10.63 7.10
C LEU A 106 12.19 -10.01 5.69
N TYR A 107 11.47 -8.92 5.44
CA TYR A 107 11.55 -8.23 4.16
C TYR A 107 12.96 -7.70 3.89
N VAL A 108 13.57 -6.98 4.84
CA VAL A 108 14.94 -6.42 4.68
C VAL A 108 15.95 -7.53 4.38
N ARG A 109 15.85 -8.66 5.08
CA ARG A 109 16.75 -9.81 4.87
C ARG A 109 16.52 -10.53 3.54
N ARG A 110 15.28 -10.54 3.05
CA ARG A 110 14.86 -11.27 1.84
C ARG A 110 14.95 -10.43 0.58
N SER A 111 14.99 -9.10 0.71
CA SER A 111 14.96 -8.09 -0.35
C SER A 111 16.16 -8.21 -1.31
N ALA A 112 16.12 -9.24 -2.14
CA ALA A 112 16.84 -9.47 -3.37
C ALA A 112 15.82 -9.73 -4.49
N ALA A 113 14.67 -9.05 -4.44
CA ALA A 113 13.66 -9.16 -5.48
C ALA A 113 14.32 -8.87 -6.84
N PRO A 114 14.16 -9.76 -7.84
CA PRO A 114 14.89 -9.64 -9.10
C PRO A 114 14.45 -8.43 -9.93
N ASP A 115 13.22 -7.95 -9.72
CA ASP A 115 12.64 -6.81 -10.40
C ASP A 115 11.56 -6.10 -9.56
N ASN A 116 11.02 -5.01 -10.11
CA ASN A 116 9.97 -4.22 -9.47
C ASN A 116 8.66 -5.02 -9.29
N HIS A 117 8.37 -5.93 -10.20
CA HIS A 117 7.14 -6.71 -10.22
C HIS A 117 7.04 -7.61 -8.99
N ASP A 118 8.09 -8.40 -8.73
CA ASP A 118 8.19 -9.24 -7.55
C ASP A 118 8.26 -8.41 -6.27
N ASN A 119 8.90 -7.24 -6.33
CA ASN A 119 9.01 -6.35 -5.20
C ASN A 119 7.64 -5.77 -4.76
N VAL A 120 6.81 -5.34 -5.72
CA VAL A 120 5.43 -4.90 -5.46
C VAL A 120 4.63 -6.00 -4.79
N ARG A 121 4.72 -7.25 -5.29
CA ARG A 121 4.02 -8.40 -4.69
C ARG A 121 4.48 -8.71 -3.27
N LEU A 122 5.79 -8.62 -3.01
CA LEU A 122 6.35 -8.80 -1.67
C LEU A 122 5.85 -7.71 -0.71
N LEU A 123 5.80 -6.45 -1.16
CA LEU A 123 5.26 -5.35 -0.36
C LEU A 123 3.77 -5.53 -0.06
N ILE A 124 2.96 -5.93 -1.05
CA ILE A 124 1.55 -6.24 -0.82
C ILE A 124 1.41 -7.37 0.20
N THR A 125 2.15 -8.46 0.04
CA THR A 125 2.16 -9.60 0.99
C THR A 125 2.55 -9.15 2.40
N LEU A 126 3.56 -8.28 2.51
CA LEU A 126 4.02 -7.72 3.77
C LEU A 126 2.93 -6.89 4.46
N VAL A 127 2.28 -5.98 3.73
CA VAL A 127 1.19 -5.14 4.26
C VAL A 127 0.00 -6.02 4.67
N MET A 128 -0.39 -6.97 3.83
CA MET A 128 -1.51 -7.89 4.08
C MET A 128 -1.25 -8.84 5.25
N SER A 129 0.00 -9.06 5.65
CA SER A 129 0.32 -9.84 6.85
C SER A 129 -0.24 -9.24 8.15
N GLY A 130 -0.57 -7.94 8.13
CA GLY A 130 -1.23 -7.23 9.23
C GLY A 130 -2.75 -7.36 9.25
N GLN A 131 -3.36 -7.89 8.19
CA GLN A 131 -4.80 -8.05 8.11
C GLN A 131 -5.23 -9.18 9.08
N GLN A 132 -5.90 -8.79 10.17
CA GLN A 132 -6.52 -9.76 11.07
C GLN A 132 -7.63 -10.50 10.30
N PRO A 133 -7.79 -11.83 10.47
CA PRO A 133 -8.94 -12.52 9.95
C PRO A 133 -10.20 -11.94 10.60
N SER A 134 -11.20 -11.59 9.78
CA SER A 134 -12.51 -11.15 10.27
C SER A 134 -13.09 -12.25 11.17
N THR A 135 -13.13 -12.01 12.48
CA THR A 135 -13.80 -12.88 13.47
C THR A 135 -15.31 -12.70 13.43
#